data_AF-G4YXW9-F1
#
_entry.id   AF-G4YXW9-F1
#
_cell.length_a   1.000
_cell.length_b   1.000
_cell.length_c   1.000
_cell.angle_alpha   90.00
_cell.angle_beta   90.00
_cell.angle_gamma   90.00
#
_symmetry.space_group_name_H-M   'P 1'
#
loop_
_entity.id
_entity.type
_entity.pdbx_description
1 polymer ?
#
loop_
_entity_poly.entity_id
_entity_poly.type
_entity_poly.pdbx_seq_one_letter_code
_entity_poly.pdbx_strand_id
1 'polypeptide(L)'
;MLDAGQRMAKWLAGADAATALADAKYGNINETSPVRGEQHVEENDADEEDEEEDDEEDETTETAEVAPDAPSVLFDSLLLTIIVLVKPWSFRSVHEGWLEVVKRLQTLYHFRTVEECQIRVIVLTKHVRACTLSSLASPAVECEPTHALITEVMAAQEAHEDAGRLRVQRLEERMGTLEAQRREDRQRIQSLEVKLEDKQRHDAQRLEDKQEFDKEVANLHNHIREMKAAHEAEIVNYESVASDMLSSIDNRLHDRSPPLQQMTPPPISQEALQASAPSDSSKRRKKPPALGSGALGKKSKNESLRERRAVTRIVHAATTPM
;
A
#
# COMPACT_ATOMS: atom_id res chain seq x y z
N MET A 1 -16.46 3.56 69.39
CA MET A 1 -15.89 2.48 68.56
C MET A 1 -17.03 1.92 67.72
N LEU A 2 -16.90 1.94 66.39
CA LEU A 2 -17.93 1.38 65.49
C LEU A 2 -17.66 -0.11 65.28
N ASP A 3 -18.75 -0.89 65.23
CA ASP A 3 -18.74 -2.33 64.99
C ASP A 3 -18.18 -2.68 63.59
N ALA A 4 -17.54 -3.85 63.45
CA ALA A 4 -16.85 -4.27 62.23
C ALA A 4 -17.78 -4.28 60.99
N GLY A 5 -19.06 -4.64 61.18
CA GLY A 5 -20.08 -4.58 60.13
C GLY A 5 -20.38 -3.16 59.67
N GLN A 6 -20.40 -2.18 60.58
CA GLN A 6 -20.60 -0.77 60.23
C GLN A 6 -19.40 -0.15 59.51
N ARG A 7 -18.19 -0.66 59.74
CA ARG A 7 -16.98 -0.25 59.01
C ARG A 7 -17.00 -0.78 57.56
N MET A 8 -17.42 -2.03 57.34
CA MET A 8 -17.62 -2.58 55.99
C MET A 8 -18.72 -1.83 55.22
N ALA A 9 -19.87 -1.57 55.84
CA ALA A 9 -20.97 -0.86 55.18
C ALA A 9 -20.59 0.57 54.79
N LYS A 10 -19.83 1.28 55.64
CA LYS A 10 -19.32 2.62 55.35
C LYS A 10 -18.23 2.62 54.27
N TRP A 11 -17.50 1.52 54.11
CA TRP A 11 -16.48 1.36 53.07
C TRP A 11 -17.09 1.04 51.71
N LEU A 12 -18.11 0.16 51.67
CA LEU A 12 -18.87 -0.16 50.46
C LEU A 12 -19.57 1.09 49.88
N ALA A 13 -20.16 1.93 50.73
CA ALA A 13 -20.78 3.19 50.29
C ALA A 13 -19.77 4.24 49.75
N GLY A 14 -18.49 4.12 50.09
CA GLY A 14 -17.43 5.01 49.59
C GLY A 14 -16.83 4.58 48.25
N ALA A 15 -16.90 3.29 47.92
CA ALA A 15 -16.35 2.72 46.69
C ALA A 15 -17.17 3.10 45.45
N ASP A 16 -18.50 3.18 45.58
CA ASP A 16 -19.38 3.59 44.47
C ASP A 16 -19.16 5.05 44.05
N ALA A 17 -18.78 5.92 45.00
CA ALA A 17 -18.48 7.33 44.71
C ALA A 17 -17.14 7.53 43.98
N ALA A 18 -16.18 6.62 44.16
CA ALA A 18 -14.87 6.70 43.50
C ALA A 18 -14.92 6.21 42.04
N THR A 19 -15.77 5.22 41.76
CA THR A 19 -15.94 4.66 40.40
C THR A 19 -16.61 5.66 39.46
N ALA A 20 -17.54 6.48 39.95
CA ALA A 20 -18.19 7.53 39.16
C ALA A 20 -17.26 8.69 38.74
N LEU A 21 -16.12 8.89 39.44
CA LEU A 21 -15.17 9.97 39.13
C LEU A 21 -14.10 9.55 38.10
N ALA A 22 -13.88 8.25 37.90
CA ALA A 22 -12.91 7.74 36.94
C ALA A 22 -13.41 7.77 35.49
N ASP A 23 -14.72 7.56 35.27
CA ASP A 23 -15.33 7.57 33.93
C ASP A 23 -15.40 8.97 33.29
N ALA A 24 -15.29 10.04 34.08
CA ALA A 24 -15.32 11.40 33.56
C ALA A 24 -13.96 11.92 33.04
N LYS A 25 -12.84 11.22 33.33
CA LYS A 25 -11.48 11.78 33.12
C LYS A 25 -10.64 11.16 32.00
N TYR A 26 -11.03 10.02 31.43
CA TYR A 26 -10.18 9.27 30.49
C TYR A 26 -10.82 8.97 29.13
N GLY A 27 -11.88 9.68 28.77
CA GLY A 27 -12.34 9.71 27.38
C GLY A 27 -11.46 10.65 26.56
N ASN A 28 -10.51 10.08 25.80
CA ASN A 28 -9.92 10.59 24.55
C ASN A 28 -8.38 10.50 24.52
N ILE A 29 -7.85 9.40 23.98
CA ILE A 29 -6.53 9.39 23.34
C ILE A 29 -6.58 8.52 22.08
N ASN A 30 -6.76 9.19 20.95
CA ASN A 30 -6.41 8.66 19.64
C ASN A 30 -4.89 8.49 19.53
N GLU A 31 -4.50 7.28 19.15
CA GLU A 31 -3.42 6.88 18.26
C GLU A 31 -2.36 7.92 17.88
N THR A 32 -1.10 7.61 18.19
CA THR A 32 -0.04 7.39 17.20
C THR A 32 1.24 6.95 17.92
N SER A 33 1.76 5.77 17.58
CA SER A 33 3.14 5.41 17.90
C SER A 33 3.74 4.56 16.76
N PRO A 34 4.90 4.94 16.20
CA PRO A 34 5.49 4.27 15.05
C PRO A 34 6.51 3.19 15.42
N VAL A 35 6.37 2.04 14.77
CA VAL A 35 7.38 1.21 14.07
C VAL A 35 8.82 1.16 14.63
N ARG A 36 9.07 0.08 15.38
CA ARG A 36 10.08 -1.00 15.24
C ARG A 36 11.24 -0.85 14.21
N GLY A 37 12.45 -0.95 14.74
CA GLY A 37 13.65 -1.63 14.18
C GLY A 37 14.50 -2.05 15.40
N GLU A 38 15.38 -3.05 15.42
CA GLU A 38 15.83 -4.12 14.55
C GLU A 38 16.62 -5.06 15.50
N GLN A 39 16.75 -6.34 15.14
CA GLN A 39 17.37 -7.37 15.98
C GLN A 39 18.91 -7.34 15.86
N HIS A 40 19.61 -7.55 16.98
CA HIS A 40 20.99 -8.02 16.99
C HIS A 40 21.09 -9.12 18.06
N VAL A 41 21.38 -10.35 17.61
CA VAL A 41 21.65 -11.51 18.44
C VAL A 41 23.16 -11.70 18.40
N GLU A 42 23.83 -11.52 19.53
CA GLU A 42 25.20 -11.99 19.71
C GLU A 42 25.19 -13.32 20.47
N GLU A 43 25.94 -14.25 19.91
CA GLU A 43 26.34 -15.53 20.47
C GLU A 43 27.18 -15.29 21.74
N ASN A 44 26.97 -16.12 22.76
CA ASN A 44 27.93 -16.28 23.84
C ASN A 44 28.16 -17.78 24.07
N ASP A 45 29.39 -18.17 23.79
CA ASP A 45 30.07 -19.40 24.21
C ASP A 45 30.36 -19.39 25.73
N ALA A 46 30.87 -20.52 26.21
CA ALA A 46 31.41 -20.83 27.55
C ALA A 46 30.38 -21.35 28.56
N ASP A 47 30.62 -22.39 29.35
CA ASP A 47 31.76 -23.30 29.51
C ASP A 47 31.18 -24.57 30.16
N GLU A 48 31.68 -25.74 29.76
CA GLU A 48 31.49 -27.02 30.45
C GLU A 48 32.52 -27.10 31.57
N GLU A 49 32.11 -27.16 32.84
CA GLU A 49 32.90 -27.82 33.89
C GLU A 49 31.99 -28.61 34.83
N ASP A 50 32.25 -29.92 34.82
CA ASP A 50 31.90 -30.93 35.81
C ASP A 50 32.46 -30.55 37.18
N GLU A 51 31.65 -30.61 38.24
CA GLU A 51 32.11 -31.10 39.55
C GLU A 51 31.01 -31.95 40.18
N GLU A 52 31.34 -33.22 40.42
CA GLU A 52 30.62 -34.13 41.30
C GLU A 52 30.79 -33.70 42.76
N GLU A 53 29.76 -33.88 43.60
CA GLU A 53 29.98 -34.31 44.98
C GLU A 53 28.68 -34.93 45.55
N ASP A 54 28.79 -36.19 45.93
CA ASP A 54 27.91 -36.91 46.86
C ASP A 54 27.89 -36.19 48.21
N ASP A 55 26.73 -36.13 48.87
CA ASP A 55 26.69 -36.38 50.32
C ASP A 55 25.27 -36.71 50.81
N GLU A 56 25.26 -37.71 51.68
CA GLU A 56 24.13 -38.37 52.31
C GLU A 56 23.44 -37.50 53.38
N GLU A 57 22.19 -37.89 53.68
CA GLU A 57 21.50 -37.74 54.99
C GLU A 57 21.41 -36.34 55.65
N ASP A 58 20.18 -35.81 55.82
CA ASP A 58 19.62 -35.77 57.17
C ASP A 58 18.11 -35.45 57.18
N GLU A 59 17.42 -36.20 58.01
CA GLU A 59 16.03 -36.08 58.41
C GLU A 59 15.95 -35.02 59.52
N THR A 60 15.37 -33.85 59.23
CA THR A 60 14.77 -33.05 60.31
C THR A 60 13.37 -32.56 59.94
N THR A 61 12.42 -33.19 60.62
CA THR A 61 11.03 -32.83 60.77
C THR A 61 10.91 -31.51 61.52
N GLU A 62 11.01 -30.38 60.82
CA GLU A 62 10.57 -29.10 61.38
C GLU A 62 9.08 -28.91 61.10
N THR A 63 8.29 -29.43 62.03
CA THR A 63 6.88 -29.07 62.20
C THR A 63 6.83 -27.61 62.61
N ALA A 64 6.82 -26.73 61.61
CA ALA A 64 6.49 -25.32 61.80
C ALA A 64 5.10 -25.26 62.43
N GLU A 65 5.04 -24.81 63.69
CA GLU A 65 3.80 -24.49 64.38
C GLU A 65 3.04 -23.42 63.58
N VAL A 66 2.08 -23.88 62.77
CA VAL A 66 1.09 -23.05 62.11
C VAL A 66 0.18 -22.49 63.20
N ALA A 67 0.29 -21.19 63.43
CA ALA A 67 -0.64 -20.40 64.23
C ALA A 67 -2.10 -20.71 63.82
N PRO A 68 -3.06 -20.68 64.75
CA PRO A 68 -4.39 -21.25 64.53
C PRO A 68 -5.07 -20.65 63.30
N ASP A 69 -5.30 -21.53 62.32
CA ASP A 69 -6.01 -21.31 61.07
C ASP A 69 -7.34 -20.58 61.31
N ALA A 70 -7.44 -19.36 60.79
CA ALA A 70 -8.76 -18.86 60.42
C ALA A 70 -9.30 -19.76 59.29
N PRO A 71 -10.61 -20.09 59.31
CA PRO A 71 -11.16 -21.11 58.43
C PRO A 71 -10.94 -20.72 56.96
N SER A 72 -10.25 -21.58 56.22
CA SER A 72 -9.89 -21.47 54.80
C SER A 72 -11.04 -20.99 53.89
N VAL A 73 -12.28 -21.31 54.26
CA VAL A 73 -13.53 -20.92 53.58
C VAL A 73 -13.75 -19.40 53.55
N LEU A 74 -13.37 -18.67 54.61
CA LEU A 74 -13.47 -17.20 54.65
C LEU A 74 -12.44 -16.54 53.73
N PHE A 75 -11.29 -17.17 53.50
CA PHE A 75 -10.25 -16.65 52.62
C PHE A 75 -10.60 -16.82 51.15
N ASP A 76 -11.17 -17.97 50.78
CA ASP A 76 -11.59 -18.23 49.40
C ASP A 76 -12.76 -17.34 48.98
N SER A 77 -13.76 -17.19 49.85
CA SER A 77 -14.89 -16.27 49.60
C SER A 77 -14.44 -14.83 49.46
N LEU A 78 -13.49 -14.37 50.28
CA LEU A 78 -12.92 -13.02 50.17
C LEU A 78 -12.15 -12.83 48.86
N LEU A 79 -11.26 -13.76 48.51
CA LEU A 79 -10.51 -13.74 47.25
C LEU A 79 -11.45 -13.63 46.04
N LEU A 80 -12.45 -14.51 45.97
CA LEU A 80 -13.40 -14.54 44.86
C LEU A 80 -14.28 -13.28 44.82
N THR A 81 -14.72 -12.78 45.98
CA THR A 81 -15.48 -11.53 46.06
C THR A 81 -14.67 -10.36 45.52
N ILE A 82 -13.38 -10.26 45.89
CA ILE A 82 -12.50 -9.20 45.38
C ILE A 82 -12.28 -9.36 43.87
N ILE A 83 -12.14 -10.58 43.35
CA ILE A 83 -12.04 -10.82 41.90
C ILE A 83 -13.30 -10.39 41.16
N VAL A 84 -14.50 -10.72 41.68
CA VAL A 84 -15.77 -10.31 41.07
C VAL A 84 -15.96 -8.80 41.12
N LEU A 85 -15.49 -8.13 42.18
CA LEU A 85 -15.56 -6.67 42.31
C LEU A 85 -14.56 -5.95 41.40
N VAL A 86 -13.32 -6.41 41.37
CA VAL A 86 -12.25 -5.77 40.58
C VAL A 86 -12.40 -6.09 39.09
N LYS A 87 -12.86 -7.31 38.75
CA LYS A 87 -12.97 -7.83 37.39
C LYS A 87 -11.64 -7.69 36.63
N PRO A 88 -10.61 -8.51 36.95
CA PRO A 88 -9.29 -8.38 36.32
C PRO A 88 -9.30 -8.33 34.79
N TRP A 89 -10.27 -8.99 34.17
CA TRP A 89 -10.50 -9.00 32.72
C TRP A 89 -11.06 -7.71 32.12
N SER A 90 -11.53 -6.74 32.91
CA SER A 90 -11.96 -5.43 32.39
C SER A 90 -10.81 -4.44 32.22
N PHE A 91 -9.62 -4.79 32.71
CA PHE A 91 -8.43 -3.96 32.56
C PHE A 91 -7.83 -4.12 31.16
N ARG A 92 -7.10 -3.08 30.71
CA ARG A 92 -6.40 -3.12 29.42
C ARG A 92 -5.39 -4.26 29.36
N SER A 93 -4.71 -4.52 30.46
CA SER A 93 -3.91 -5.72 30.70
C SER A 93 -4.52 -6.52 31.84
N VAL A 94 -4.79 -7.80 31.59
CA VAL A 94 -5.31 -8.73 32.62
C VAL A 94 -4.37 -8.75 33.84
N HIS A 95 -3.05 -8.65 33.62
CA HIS A 95 -2.06 -8.61 34.69
C HIS A 95 -2.22 -7.38 35.61
N GLU A 96 -2.53 -6.20 35.06
CA GLU A 96 -2.80 -5.00 35.86
C GLU A 96 -4.04 -5.17 36.75
N GLY A 97 -5.08 -5.81 36.22
CA GLY A 97 -6.27 -6.15 36.99
C GLY A 97 -5.97 -7.11 38.15
N TRP A 98 -5.11 -8.10 37.92
CA TRP A 98 -4.67 -9.01 38.99
C TRP A 98 -3.78 -8.32 40.02
N LEU A 99 -2.92 -7.38 39.61
CA LEU A 99 -2.15 -6.57 40.56
C LEU A 99 -3.07 -5.75 41.48
N GLU A 100 -4.16 -5.21 40.95
CA GLU A 100 -5.16 -4.50 41.76
C GLU A 100 -5.91 -5.45 42.71
N VAL A 101 -6.22 -6.69 42.29
CA VAL A 101 -6.75 -7.74 43.19
C VAL A 101 -5.79 -7.99 44.34
N VAL A 102 -4.50 -8.21 44.06
CA VAL A 102 -3.46 -8.45 45.09
C VAL A 102 -3.36 -7.25 46.02
N LYS A 103 -3.32 -6.02 45.50
CA LYS A 103 -3.24 -4.80 46.30
C LYS A 103 -4.40 -4.66 47.28
N ARG A 104 -5.63 -5.02 46.85
CA ARG A 104 -6.81 -5.01 47.74
C ARG A 104 -6.73 -6.12 48.78
N LEU A 105 -6.24 -7.30 48.40
CA LEU A 105 -6.08 -8.43 49.31
C LEU A 105 -4.96 -8.21 50.32
N GLN A 106 -3.86 -7.54 49.98
CA GLN A 106 -2.75 -7.23 50.91
C GLN A 106 -3.23 -6.42 52.13
N THR A 107 -4.29 -5.63 51.98
CA THR A 107 -4.86 -4.86 53.11
C THR A 107 -5.69 -5.73 54.08
N LEU A 108 -6.05 -6.95 53.66
CA LEU A 108 -6.96 -7.84 54.37
C LEU A 108 -6.36 -9.23 54.65
N TYR A 109 -5.28 -9.62 53.95
CA TYR A 109 -4.75 -10.99 53.93
C TYR A 109 -3.30 -11.11 53.39
N HIS A 110 -2.75 -12.34 53.47
CA HIS A 110 -1.36 -12.72 53.15
C HIS A 110 -1.06 -13.05 51.68
N PHE A 111 -1.99 -12.91 50.72
CA PHE A 111 -1.64 -13.10 49.30
C PHE A 111 -0.64 -12.02 48.87
N ARG A 112 0.58 -12.44 48.54
CA ARG A 112 1.70 -11.54 48.25
C ARG A 112 1.84 -11.29 46.76
N THR A 113 1.46 -12.26 45.93
CA THR A 113 1.69 -12.23 44.48
C THR A 113 0.44 -12.51 43.65
N VAL A 114 0.49 -12.09 42.38
CA VAL A 114 -0.55 -12.39 41.38
C VAL A 114 -0.67 -13.89 41.15
N GLU A 115 0.47 -14.58 41.12
CA GLU A 115 0.57 -16.01 40.85
C GLU A 115 -0.13 -16.83 41.95
N GLU A 116 0.07 -16.49 43.23
CA GLU A 116 -0.62 -17.14 44.34
C GLU A 116 -2.14 -17.03 44.22
N CYS A 117 -2.66 -15.84 43.92
CA CYS A 117 -4.08 -15.60 43.70
C CYS A 117 -4.61 -16.43 42.52
N GLN A 118 -3.90 -16.43 41.40
CA GLN A 118 -4.30 -17.17 40.19
C GLN A 118 -4.29 -18.68 40.41
N ILE A 119 -3.23 -19.21 41.03
CA ILE A 119 -3.12 -20.64 41.39
C ILE A 119 -4.27 -21.03 42.31
N ARG A 120 -4.58 -20.21 43.32
CA ARG A 120 -5.69 -20.51 44.24
C ARG A 120 -7.03 -20.56 43.51
N VAL A 121 -7.30 -19.61 42.62
CA VAL A 121 -8.52 -19.62 41.78
C VAL A 121 -8.56 -20.86 40.88
N ILE A 122 -7.45 -21.24 40.25
CA ILE A 122 -7.38 -22.47 39.44
C ILE A 122 -7.69 -23.71 40.28
N VAL A 123 -7.18 -23.80 41.51
CA VAL A 123 -7.48 -24.91 42.42
C VAL A 123 -8.96 -24.92 42.79
N LEU A 124 -9.54 -23.76 43.12
CA LEU A 124 -10.95 -23.63 43.50
C LEU A 124 -11.90 -24.01 42.35
N THR A 125 -11.63 -23.50 41.15
CA THR A 125 -12.40 -23.84 39.94
C THR A 125 -12.32 -25.33 39.60
N LYS A 126 -11.12 -25.95 39.70
CA LYS A 126 -10.94 -27.40 39.51
C LYS A 126 -11.70 -28.22 40.54
N HIS A 127 -11.68 -27.79 41.80
CA HIS A 127 -12.40 -28.48 42.87
C HIS A 127 -13.92 -28.45 42.63
N VAL A 128 -14.48 -27.30 42.25
CA VAL A 128 -15.91 -27.18 41.89
C VAL A 128 -16.26 -28.03 40.67
N ARG A 129 -15.42 -28.04 39.62
CA ARG A 129 -15.61 -28.94 38.47
C ARG A 129 -15.60 -30.42 38.88
N ALA A 130 -14.70 -30.82 39.78
CA ALA A 130 -14.65 -32.19 40.29
C ALA A 130 -15.88 -32.53 41.17
N CYS A 131 -16.32 -31.60 42.02
CA CYS A 131 -17.50 -31.77 42.88
C CYS A 131 -18.80 -31.82 42.09
N THR A 132 -18.95 -31.00 41.04
CA THR A 132 -20.12 -31.06 40.14
C THR A 132 -20.18 -32.40 39.39
N LEU A 133 -19.05 -32.90 38.91
CA LEU A 133 -18.95 -34.23 38.30
C LEU A 133 -19.22 -35.38 39.29
N SER A 134 -18.84 -35.22 40.56
CA SER A 134 -19.03 -36.24 41.61
C SER A 134 -20.43 -36.18 42.26
N SER A 135 -21.05 -35.01 42.36
CA SER A 135 -22.39 -34.81 42.92
C SER A 135 -23.51 -35.28 41.99
N LEU A 136 -23.22 -35.45 40.68
CA LEU A 136 -24.07 -36.25 39.78
C LEU A 136 -24.28 -37.70 40.27
N ALA A 137 -23.44 -38.20 41.20
CA ALA A 137 -23.57 -39.52 41.82
C ALA A 137 -24.18 -39.51 43.25
N SER A 138 -24.40 -38.35 43.89
CA SER A 138 -25.10 -38.24 45.19
C SER A 138 -25.65 -36.82 45.44
N PRO A 139 -26.96 -36.66 45.73
CA PRO A 139 -27.65 -35.36 45.70
C PRO A 139 -27.58 -34.54 47.00
N ALA A 140 -26.62 -34.78 47.89
CA ALA A 140 -26.53 -34.10 49.18
C ALA A 140 -25.17 -33.42 49.37
N VAL A 141 -24.95 -32.29 48.69
CA VAL A 141 -23.89 -31.34 49.05
C VAL A 141 -24.51 -29.96 49.10
N GLU A 142 -24.65 -29.43 50.32
CA GLU A 142 -25.08 -28.05 50.56
C GLU A 142 -24.10 -27.11 49.85
N CYS A 143 -24.63 -26.32 48.91
CA CYS A 143 -23.85 -25.39 48.11
C CYS A 143 -23.47 -24.17 48.97
N GLU A 144 -22.23 -24.18 49.48
CA GLU A 144 -21.63 -23.03 50.14
C GLU A 144 -21.65 -21.78 49.23
N PRO A 145 -21.81 -20.56 49.77
CA PRO A 145 -21.79 -19.29 49.02
C PRO A 145 -20.56 -19.09 48.12
N THR A 146 -19.45 -19.76 48.44
CA THR A 146 -18.24 -19.83 47.63
C THR A 146 -18.47 -20.47 46.26
N HIS A 147 -19.37 -21.44 46.12
CA HIS A 147 -19.67 -22.11 44.85
C HIS A 147 -20.27 -21.14 43.82
N ALA A 148 -21.17 -20.25 44.24
CA ALA A 148 -21.77 -19.25 43.37
C ALA A 148 -20.71 -18.27 42.84
N LEU A 149 -19.83 -17.79 43.73
CA LEU A 149 -18.72 -16.90 43.36
C LEU A 149 -17.71 -17.58 42.42
N ILE A 150 -17.38 -18.86 42.65
CA ILE A 150 -16.51 -19.62 41.75
C ILE A 150 -17.14 -19.74 40.36
N THR A 151 -18.44 -20.04 40.29
CA THR A 151 -19.18 -20.17 39.02
C THR A 151 -19.20 -18.85 38.25
N GLU A 152 -19.40 -17.72 38.93
CA GLU A 152 -19.36 -16.39 38.33
C GLU A 152 -17.97 -16.04 37.79
N VAL A 153 -16.91 -16.27 38.56
CA VAL A 153 -15.52 -16.05 38.12
C VAL A 153 -15.19 -16.93 36.91
N MET A 154 -15.60 -18.20 36.93
CA MET A 154 -15.41 -19.12 35.79
C MET A 154 -16.10 -18.63 34.53
N ALA A 155 -17.37 -18.24 34.62
CA ALA A 155 -18.14 -17.75 33.48
C ALA A 155 -17.52 -16.45 32.91
N ALA A 156 -17.04 -15.57 33.78
CA ALA A 156 -16.41 -14.33 33.34
C ALA A 156 -15.03 -14.55 32.69
N GLN A 157 -14.23 -15.49 33.20
CA GLN A 157 -12.96 -15.88 32.58
C GLN A 157 -13.17 -16.50 31.20
N GLU A 158 -14.13 -17.42 31.07
CA GLU A 158 -14.47 -18.08 29.80
C GLU A 158 -14.97 -17.06 28.76
N ALA A 159 -15.87 -16.16 29.14
CA ALA A 159 -16.36 -15.11 28.25
C ALA A 159 -15.25 -14.17 27.75
N HIS A 160 -14.27 -13.85 28.60
CA HIS A 160 -13.12 -13.03 28.21
C HIS A 160 -12.21 -13.77 27.23
N GLU A 161 -11.91 -15.05 27.47
CA GLU A 161 -11.10 -15.87 26.57
C GLU A 161 -11.79 -16.04 25.21
N ASP A 162 -13.10 -16.28 25.19
CA ASP A 162 -13.91 -16.37 23.96
C ASP A 162 -13.85 -15.07 23.15
N ALA A 163 -14.04 -13.92 23.82
CA ALA A 163 -13.94 -12.62 23.18
C ALA A 163 -12.54 -12.38 22.60
N GLY A 164 -11.50 -12.83 23.30
CA GLY A 164 -10.11 -12.84 22.83
C GLY A 164 -9.93 -13.66 21.55
N ARG A 165 -10.42 -14.91 21.54
CA ARG A 165 -10.36 -15.79 20.36
C ARG A 165 -11.11 -15.23 19.16
N LEU A 166 -12.33 -14.71 19.37
CA LEU A 166 -13.12 -14.05 18.32
C LEU A 166 -12.43 -12.79 17.76
N ARG A 167 -11.70 -12.05 18.59
CA ARG A 167 -10.92 -10.90 18.13
C ARG A 167 -9.75 -11.35 17.25
N VAL A 168 -9.02 -12.40 17.65
CA VAL A 168 -7.93 -12.97 16.85
C VAL A 168 -8.45 -13.48 15.51
N GLN A 169 -9.53 -14.27 15.52
CA GLN A 169 -10.17 -14.78 14.31
C GLN A 169 -10.55 -13.67 13.33
N ARG A 170 -11.18 -12.58 13.82
CA ARG A 170 -11.52 -11.43 12.97
C ARG A 170 -10.29 -10.74 12.39
N LEU A 171 -9.18 -10.68 13.13
CA LEU A 171 -7.93 -10.11 12.63
C LEU A 171 -7.31 -11.01 11.56
N GLU A 172 -7.33 -12.32 11.75
CA GLU A 172 -6.85 -13.30 10.78
C GLU A 172 -7.67 -13.24 9.48
N GLU A 173 -8.99 -13.17 9.57
CA GLU A 173 -9.86 -12.97 8.40
C GLU A 173 -9.53 -11.68 7.66
N ARG A 174 -9.36 -10.56 8.38
CA ARG A 174 -8.96 -9.28 7.78
C ARG A 174 -7.58 -9.37 7.13
N MET A 175 -6.60 -10.01 7.77
CA MET A 175 -5.29 -10.22 7.15
C MET A 175 -5.40 -11.08 5.89
N GLY A 176 -6.19 -12.16 5.92
CA GLY A 176 -6.43 -13.02 4.75
C GLY A 176 -7.01 -12.25 3.57
N THR A 177 -7.98 -11.35 3.81
CA THR A 177 -8.54 -10.48 2.74
C THR A 177 -7.50 -9.51 2.18
N LEU A 178 -6.68 -8.90 3.03
CA LEU A 178 -5.61 -7.99 2.60
C LEU A 178 -4.52 -8.72 1.81
N GLU A 179 -4.19 -9.94 2.18
CA GLU A 179 -3.25 -10.77 1.42
C GLU A 179 -3.80 -11.17 0.05
N ALA A 180 -5.09 -11.53 -0.03
CA ALA A 180 -5.75 -11.81 -1.30
C ALA A 180 -5.69 -10.59 -2.23
N GLN A 181 -6.03 -9.41 -1.70
CA GLN A 181 -5.93 -8.15 -2.44
C GLN A 181 -4.50 -7.88 -2.91
N ARG A 182 -3.50 -8.06 -2.04
CA ARG A 182 -2.08 -7.91 -2.43
C ARG A 182 -1.66 -8.88 -3.53
N ARG A 183 -2.19 -10.10 -3.55
CA ARG A 183 -1.92 -11.07 -4.64
C ARG A 183 -2.55 -10.60 -5.95
N GLU A 184 -3.79 -10.13 -5.92
CA GLU A 184 -4.47 -9.58 -7.10
C GLU A 184 -3.74 -8.36 -7.66
N ASP A 185 -3.35 -7.42 -6.80
CA ASP A 185 -2.62 -6.22 -7.21
C ASP A 185 -1.27 -6.58 -7.87
N ARG A 186 -0.53 -7.55 -7.33
CA ARG A 186 0.71 -8.04 -7.95
C ARG A 186 0.47 -8.64 -9.33
N GLN A 187 -0.57 -9.45 -9.50
CA GLN A 187 -0.92 -10.01 -10.81
C GLN A 187 -1.31 -8.91 -11.81
N ARG A 188 -2.05 -7.90 -11.35
CA ARG A 188 -2.42 -6.75 -12.17
C ARG A 188 -1.20 -5.95 -12.62
N ILE A 189 -0.25 -5.71 -11.71
CA ILE A 189 1.01 -5.02 -12.03
C ILE A 189 1.79 -5.81 -13.07
N GLN A 190 1.99 -7.12 -12.87
CA GLN A 190 2.67 -7.98 -13.85
C GLN A 190 1.99 -7.96 -15.22
N SER A 191 0.65 -8.00 -15.26
CA SER A 191 -0.09 -7.90 -16.52
C SER A 191 0.11 -6.55 -17.22
N LEU A 192 0.21 -5.46 -16.45
CA LEU A 192 0.47 -4.12 -17.00
C LEU A 192 1.90 -3.97 -17.49
N GLU A 193 2.88 -4.57 -16.81
CA GLU A 193 4.29 -4.59 -17.23
C GLU A 193 4.44 -5.27 -18.59
N VAL A 194 3.86 -6.46 -18.76
CA VAL A 194 3.87 -7.18 -20.06
C VAL A 194 3.24 -6.34 -21.17
N LYS A 195 2.08 -5.71 -20.91
CA LYS A 195 1.43 -4.82 -21.89
C LYS A 195 2.27 -3.59 -22.23
N LEU A 196 3.02 -3.07 -21.26
CA LEU A 196 3.90 -1.93 -21.48
C LEU A 196 5.08 -2.33 -22.36
N GLU A 197 5.70 -3.49 -22.10
CA GLU A 197 6.78 -4.04 -22.93
C GLU A 197 6.32 -4.28 -24.37
N ASP A 198 5.15 -4.90 -24.56
CA ASP A 198 4.61 -5.15 -25.90
C ASP A 198 4.32 -3.86 -26.66
N LYS A 199 3.80 -2.85 -25.97
CA LYS A 199 3.60 -1.52 -26.56
C LYS A 199 4.93 -0.89 -26.96
N GLN A 200 5.97 -0.98 -26.12
CA GLN A 200 7.30 -0.46 -26.44
C GLN A 200 7.92 -1.16 -27.65
N ARG A 201 7.80 -2.50 -27.75
CA ARG A 201 8.25 -3.27 -28.92
C ARG A 201 7.52 -2.82 -30.18
N HIS A 202 6.21 -2.67 -30.11
CA HIS A 202 5.41 -2.22 -31.24
C HIS A 202 5.77 -0.79 -31.68
N ASP A 203 5.97 0.12 -30.74
CA ASP A 203 6.38 1.50 -31.04
C ASP A 203 7.81 1.57 -31.62
N ALA A 204 8.72 0.71 -31.15
CA ALA A 204 10.06 0.56 -31.71
C ALA A 204 10.03 0.03 -33.16
N GLN A 205 9.24 -1.00 -33.42
CA GLN A 205 9.06 -1.55 -34.78
C GLN A 205 8.54 -0.48 -35.73
N ARG A 206 7.54 0.30 -35.32
CA ARG A 206 6.99 1.40 -36.14
C ARG A 206 8.04 2.46 -36.47
N LEU A 207 8.98 2.71 -35.56
CA LEU A 207 10.06 3.64 -35.81
C LEU A 207 11.06 3.08 -36.81
N GLU A 208 11.37 1.79 -36.72
CA GLU A 208 12.24 1.09 -37.67
C GLU A 208 11.64 1.07 -39.07
N ASP A 209 10.37 0.67 -39.21
CA ASP A 209 9.64 0.66 -40.48
C ASP A 209 9.63 2.07 -41.12
N LYS A 210 9.47 3.12 -40.29
CA LYS A 210 9.51 4.50 -40.76
C LYS A 210 10.91 4.89 -41.26
N GLN A 211 11.96 4.52 -40.53
CA GLN A 211 13.33 4.79 -40.96
C GLN A 211 13.68 4.06 -42.26
N GLU A 212 13.19 2.84 -42.43
CA GLU A 212 13.36 2.08 -43.67
C GLU A 212 12.66 2.77 -44.85
N PHE A 213 11.41 3.18 -44.66
CA PHE A 213 10.67 3.95 -45.66
C PHE A 213 11.38 5.27 -46.02
N ASP A 214 11.87 6.02 -45.02
CA ASP A 214 12.59 7.28 -45.26
C ASP A 214 13.90 7.05 -46.04
N LYS A 215 14.60 5.93 -45.79
CA LYS A 215 15.79 5.52 -46.58
C LYS A 215 15.42 5.18 -48.02
N GLU A 216 14.33 4.45 -48.25
CA GLU A 216 13.85 4.12 -49.59
C GLU A 216 13.49 5.39 -50.37
N VAL A 217 12.78 6.32 -49.73
CA VAL A 217 12.45 7.64 -50.33
C VAL A 217 13.72 8.42 -50.67
N ALA A 218 14.74 8.42 -49.80
CA ALA A 218 16.01 9.08 -50.06
C ALA A 218 16.76 8.43 -51.26
N ASN A 219 16.76 7.10 -51.34
CA ASN A 219 17.35 6.36 -52.45
C ASN A 219 16.65 6.68 -53.78
N LEU A 220 15.32 6.67 -53.81
CA LEU A 220 14.53 7.07 -54.99
C LEU A 220 14.83 8.52 -55.40
N HIS A 221 14.93 9.42 -54.43
CA HIS A 221 15.27 10.82 -54.71
C HIS A 221 16.67 10.97 -55.30
N ASN A 222 17.66 10.24 -54.79
CA ASN A 222 19.01 10.22 -55.35
C ASN A 222 19.02 9.68 -56.78
N HIS A 223 18.30 8.58 -57.03
CA HIS A 223 18.18 8.01 -58.37
C HIS A 223 17.54 8.98 -59.36
N ILE A 224 16.46 9.68 -58.97
CA ILE A 224 15.84 10.72 -59.80
C ILE A 224 16.83 11.86 -60.09
N ARG A 225 17.64 12.26 -59.09
CA ARG A 225 18.66 13.30 -59.26
C ARG A 225 19.74 12.86 -60.26
N GLU A 226 20.21 11.63 -60.17
CA GLU A 226 21.19 11.05 -61.09
C GLU A 226 20.64 10.99 -62.52
N MET A 227 19.40 10.51 -62.69
CA MET A 227 18.73 10.49 -63.99
C MET A 227 18.60 11.88 -64.61
N LYS A 228 18.28 12.90 -63.81
CA LYS A 228 18.23 14.30 -64.27
C LYS A 228 19.60 14.81 -64.67
N ALA A 229 20.63 14.58 -63.85
CA ALA A 229 21.99 15.01 -64.15
C ALA A 229 22.54 14.34 -65.42
N ALA A 230 22.24 13.05 -65.63
CA ALA A 230 22.61 12.33 -66.85
C ALA A 230 21.93 12.93 -68.08
N HIS A 231 20.63 13.24 -67.98
CA HIS A 231 19.89 13.86 -69.08
C HIS A 231 20.37 15.29 -69.38
N GLU A 232 20.66 16.09 -68.35
CA GLU A 232 21.24 17.44 -68.51
C GLU A 232 22.62 17.39 -69.18
N ALA A 233 23.48 16.43 -68.79
CA ALA A 233 24.78 16.22 -69.43
C ALA A 233 24.63 15.84 -70.92
N GLU A 234 23.62 15.03 -71.25
CA GLU A 234 23.31 14.66 -72.62
C GLU A 234 22.84 15.87 -73.45
N ILE A 235 21.98 16.74 -72.88
CA ILE A 235 21.56 17.99 -73.53
C ILE A 235 22.77 18.89 -73.81
N VAL A 236 23.64 19.12 -72.82
CA VAL A 236 24.86 19.95 -72.99
C VAL A 236 25.77 19.38 -74.08
N ASN A 237 25.89 18.06 -74.16
CA ASN A 237 26.65 17.41 -75.23
C ASN A 237 26.04 17.67 -76.62
N TYR A 238 24.72 17.56 -76.77
CA TYR A 238 24.03 17.88 -78.02
C TYR A 238 24.18 19.37 -78.40
N GLU A 239 24.06 20.28 -77.44
CA GLU A 239 24.27 21.72 -77.65
C GLU A 239 25.70 22.05 -78.09
N SER A 240 26.70 21.36 -77.52
CA SER A 240 28.11 21.48 -77.95
C SER A 240 28.28 21.03 -79.40
N VAL A 241 27.78 19.84 -79.75
CA VAL A 241 27.87 19.31 -81.12
C VAL A 241 27.15 20.24 -82.11
N ALA A 242 25.98 20.77 -81.75
CA ALA A 242 25.26 21.73 -82.58
C ALA A 242 26.05 23.04 -82.77
N SER A 243 26.66 23.57 -81.71
CA SER A 243 27.48 24.79 -81.75
C SER A 243 28.73 24.61 -82.62
N ASP A 244 29.38 23.45 -82.57
CA ASP A 244 30.52 23.11 -83.41
C ASP A 244 30.13 23.04 -84.90
N MET A 245 28.98 22.44 -85.20
CA MET A 245 28.44 22.40 -86.58
C MET A 245 28.13 23.80 -87.10
N LEU A 246 27.45 24.63 -86.30
CA LEU A 246 27.12 26.01 -86.68
C LEU A 246 28.38 26.85 -86.90
N SER A 247 29.38 26.74 -86.02
CA SER A 247 30.67 27.41 -86.18
C SER A 247 31.40 26.95 -87.46
N SER A 248 31.33 25.65 -87.78
CA SER A 248 31.89 25.11 -89.03
C SER A 248 31.20 25.68 -90.27
N ILE A 249 29.87 25.86 -90.23
CA ILE A 249 29.11 26.47 -91.33
C ILE A 249 29.47 27.95 -91.48
N ASP A 250 29.53 28.71 -90.39
CA ASP A 250 29.84 30.14 -90.42
C ASP A 250 31.24 30.41 -90.99
N ASN A 251 32.24 29.62 -90.57
CA ASN A 251 33.60 29.69 -91.13
C ASN A 251 33.59 29.44 -92.67
N ARG A 252 32.80 28.48 -93.15
CA ARG A 252 32.67 28.21 -94.60
C ARG A 252 31.96 29.33 -95.37
N LEU A 253 31.03 30.04 -94.72
CA LEU A 253 30.33 31.18 -95.31
C LEU A 253 31.22 32.43 -95.34
N HIS A 254 32.01 32.65 -94.29
CA HIS A 254 33.00 33.74 -94.21
C HIS A 254 34.07 33.62 -95.31
N ASP A 255 34.58 32.42 -95.61
CA ASP A 255 35.56 32.21 -96.69
C ASP A 255 35.00 32.45 -98.11
N ARG A 256 33.67 32.50 -98.26
CA ARG A 256 32.99 32.68 -99.56
C ARG A 256 32.42 34.07 -99.81
N SER A 257 32.47 34.97 -98.82
CA SER A 257 31.95 36.33 -98.98
C SER A 257 33.09 37.31 -99.31
N PRO A 258 33.10 37.95 -100.49
CA PRO A 258 34.07 39.00 -100.77
C PRO A 258 33.80 40.22 -99.86
N PRO A 259 34.83 41.02 -99.51
CA PRO A 259 34.70 42.15 -98.61
C PRO A 259 33.83 43.22 -99.26
N LEU A 260 32.55 43.28 -98.88
CA LEU A 260 31.71 44.42 -99.19
C LEU A 260 32.18 45.59 -98.33
N GLN A 261 32.64 46.63 -99.01
CA GLN A 261 33.08 47.88 -98.43
C GLN A 261 32.01 48.45 -97.49
N GLN A 262 32.47 48.89 -96.33
CA GLN A 262 31.71 49.60 -95.31
C GLN A 262 30.91 50.75 -95.93
N MET A 263 29.57 50.61 -95.96
CA MET A 263 28.68 51.76 -95.98
C MET A 263 28.13 51.95 -94.56
N THR A 264 28.50 53.09 -93.98
CA THR A 264 27.99 53.60 -92.70
C THR A 264 26.47 53.79 -92.78
N PRO A 265 25.70 53.30 -91.79
CA PRO A 265 24.28 53.62 -91.70
C PRO A 265 24.08 55.04 -91.13
N PRO A 266 23.05 55.78 -91.59
CA PRO A 266 22.71 57.10 -91.08
C PRO A 266 22.08 57.03 -89.66
N PRO A 267 22.09 58.15 -88.90
CA PRO A 267 21.50 58.20 -87.57
C PRO A 267 19.98 58.11 -87.67
N ILE A 268 19.38 57.05 -87.11
CA ILE A 268 17.92 56.91 -87.01
C ILE A 268 17.49 57.43 -85.65
N SER A 269 16.63 58.44 -85.71
CA SER A 269 16.00 59.16 -84.63
C SER A 269 15.26 58.25 -83.64
N GLN A 270 15.36 58.62 -82.36
CA GLN A 270 14.41 58.28 -81.32
C GLN A 270 13.02 58.82 -81.71
N GLU A 271 12.02 57.96 -81.87
CA GLU A 271 10.62 58.26 -81.49
C GLU A 271 9.71 57.03 -81.56
N ALA A 272 9.04 56.77 -80.42
CA ALA A 272 7.70 56.22 -80.24
C ALA A 272 7.29 54.85 -80.82
N LEU A 273 7.00 53.92 -79.89
CA LEU A 273 5.82 53.02 -79.80
C LEU A 273 6.02 52.21 -78.49
N GLN A 274 5.50 52.59 -77.33
CA GLN A 274 4.09 52.58 -76.87
C GLN A 274 3.29 51.32 -77.24
N ALA A 275 2.62 50.79 -76.20
CA ALA A 275 1.65 49.68 -76.15
C ALA A 275 2.30 48.27 -76.00
N SER A 276 1.98 47.43 -75.02
CA SER A 276 0.84 47.34 -74.11
C SER A 276 1.22 46.54 -72.85
N ALA A 277 0.76 47.00 -71.70
CA ALA A 277 0.64 46.22 -70.48
C ALA A 277 -0.40 45.08 -70.64
N PRO A 278 -0.25 43.99 -69.90
CA PRO A 278 -1.41 43.30 -69.36
C PRO A 278 -1.40 43.38 -67.83
N SER A 279 -2.35 44.20 -67.36
CA SER A 279 -3.26 43.93 -66.24
C SER A 279 -2.78 43.03 -65.10
N ASP A 280 -2.56 43.70 -63.97
CA ASP A 280 -3.01 43.29 -62.64
C ASP A 280 -4.31 42.45 -62.69
N SER A 281 -4.23 41.21 -62.22
CA SER A 281 -5.38 40.48 -61.70
C SER A 281 -5.00 39.82 -60.38
N SER A 282 -5.29 40.55 -59.31
CA SER A 282 -6.15 40.09 -58.22
C SER A 282 -5.99 38.63 -57.78
N LYS A 283 -5.45 38.51 -56.56
CA LYS A 283 -6.02 37.72 -55.46
C LYS A 283 -6.76 36.45 -55.86
N ARG A 284 -6.08 35.31 -55.74
CA ARG A 284 -6.73 34.12 -55.17
C ARG A 284 -5.72 33.20 -54.51
N ARG A 285 -5.59 33.36 -53.19
CA ARG A 285 -5.11 32.32 -52.28
C ARG A 285 -5.98 31.08 -52.49
N LYS A 286 -5.56 30.15 -53.34
CA LYS A 286 -6.08 28.79 -53.35
C LYS A 286 -5.36 28.04 -52.24
N LYS A 287 -6.02 28.04 -51.08
CA LYS A 287 -5.86 27.05 -50.02
C LYS A 287 -5.89 25.65 -50.67
N PRO A 288 -4.95 24.74 -50.37
CA PRO A 288 -5.07 23.36 -50.84
C PRO A 288 -6.37 22.76 -50.27
N PRO A 289 -7.07 21.90 -51.02
CA PRO A 289 -8.24 21.19 -50.52
C PRO A 289 -7.81 20.34 -49.34
N ALA A 290 -8.44 20.58 -48.18
CA ALA A 290 -8.53 19.60 -47.12
C ALA A 290 -9.34 18.42 -47.68
N LEU A 291 -8.64 17.50 -48.35
CA LEU A 291 -9.17 16.19 -48.67
C LEU A 291 -9.32 15.43 -47.35
N GLY A 292 -10.54 14.94 -47.14
CA GLY A 292 -10.76 13.77 -46.31
C GLY A 292 -10.79 14.06 -44.84
N SER A 293 -11.92 14.58 -44.37
CA SER A 293 -12.49 14.16 -43.09
C SER A 293 -12.66 12.63 -43.09
N GLY A 294 -11.59 11.91 -42.78
CA GLY A 294 -11.63 10.55 -42.28
C GLY A 294 -12.16 10.61 -40.85
N ALA A 295 -13.41 10.23 -40.68
CA ALA A 295 -14.07 10.05 -39.41
C ALA A 295 -13.40 8.94 -38.59
N LEU A 296 -12.32 9.26 -37.87
CA LEU A 296 -11.78 8.39 -36.84
C LEU A 296 -11.33 9.22 -35.64
N GLY A 297 -11.91 8.92 -34.47
CA GLY A 297 -11.18 9.09 -33.22
C GLY A 297 -11.47 10.32 -32.37
N LYS A 298 -12.70 10.85 -32.34
CA LYS A 298 -13.19 11.55 -31.12
C LYS A 298 -13.43 10.52 -29.99
N LYS A 299 -12.39 9.78 -29.61
CA LYS A 299 -12.32 8.87 -28.46
C LYS A 299 -10.94 9.07 -27.81
N SER A 300 -10.78 10.18 -27.09
CA SER A 300 -9.57 10.35 -26.24
C SER A 300 -9.80 11.38 -25.13
N LYS A 301 -10.70 12.36 -25.32
CA LYS A 301 -11.07 13.28 -24.23
C LYS A 301 -12.10 12.74 -23.23
N ASN A 302 -12.89 11.73 -23.60
CA ASN A 302 -13.88 11.13 -22.68
C ASN A 302 -13.30 9.99 -21.83
N GLU A 303 -12.12 9.47 -22.17
CA GLU A 303 -11.45 8.39 -21.43
C GLU A 303 -10.63 8.96 -20.27
N SER A 304 -9.92 10.06 -20.51
CA SER A 304 -9.24 10.83 -19.44
C SER A 304 -10.21 11.39 -18.38
N LEU A 305 -11.46 11.70 -18.76
CA LEU A 305 -12.52 12.14 -17.82
C LEU A 305 -13.22 10.97 -17.11
N ARG A 306 -13.20 9.75 -17.67
CA ARG A 306 -13.69 8.54 -17.00
C ARG A 306 -12.67 7.99 -16.00
N GLU A 307 -11.38 8.03 -16.31
CA GLU A 307 -10.31 7.64 -15.36
C GLU A 307 -10.23 8.61 -14.19
N ARG A 308 -10.33 9.93 -14.42
CA ARG A 308 -10.36 10.90 -13.31
C ARG A 308 -11.57 10.73 -12.39
N ARG A 309 -12.72 10.29 -12.90
CA ARG A 309 -13.93 10.01 -12.07
C ARG A 309 -13.86 8.67 -11.33
N ALA A 310 -13.07 7.70 -11.81
CA ALA A 310 -12.85 6.44 -11.11
C ALA A 310 -11.93 6.62 -9.90
N VAL A 311 -10.89 7.46 -10.02
CA VAL A 311 -9.97 7.77 -8.92
C VAL A 311 -10.66 8.59 -7.81
N THR A 312 -11.60 9.47 -8.13
CA THR A 312 -12.34 10.22 -7.09
C THR A 312 -13.37 9.38 -6.33
N ARG A 313 -13.91 8.29 -6.92
CA ARG A 313 -14.85 7.40 -6.21
C ARG A 313 -14.15 6.47 -5.21
N ILE A 314 -12.91 6.10 -5.44
CA ILE A 314 -12.13 5.27 -4.50
C ILE A 314 -11.73 6.10 -3.27
N VAL A 315 -11.47 7.41 -3.45
CA VAL A 315 -11.11 8.30 -2.34
C VAL A 315 -12.31 8.63 -1.43
N HIS A 316 -13.54 8.67 -1.93
CA HIS A 316 -14.73 8.91 -1.09
C HIS A 316 -15.28 7.68 -0.37
N ALA A 317 -14.98 6.46 -0.82
CA ALA A 317 -15.37 5.24 -0.10
C ALA A 317 -14.50 4.97 1.15
N ALA A 318 -13.31 5.60 1.24
CA ALA A 318 -12.38 5.43 2.36
C ALA A 318 -12.54 6.46 3.50
N THR A 319 -13.51 7.39 3.41
CA THR A 319 -13.70 8.49 4.39
C THR A 319 -15.09 8.54 5.02
N THR A 320 -15.90 7.48 4.89
CA THR A 320 -17.20 7.42 5.58
C THR A 320 -17.05 6.61 6.87
N PRO A 321 -17.03 7.23 8.05
CA PRO A 321 -17.10 6.49 9.31
C PRO A 321 -18.50 5.88 9.47
N MET A 322 -18.54 4.58 9.81
CA MET A 322 -19.71 4.00 10.50
C MET A 322 -19.58 4.22 11.99
#